data_AF-A0A7S1HCU8-F1
#
_entry.id   AF-A0A7S1HCU8-F1
#
_cell.length_a   1.000
_cell.length_b   1.000
_cell.length_c   1.000
_cell.angle_alpha   90.00
_cell.angle_beta   90.00
_cell.angle_gamma   90.00
#
_symmetry.space_group_name_H-M   'P 1'
#
loop_
_entity.id
_entity.type
_entity.pdbx_description
1 polymer ?
#
loop_
_entity_poly.entity_id
_entity_poly.type
_entity_poly.pdbx_seq_one_letter_code
_entity_poly.pdbx_strand_id
1 'polypeptide(L)'
;TRAFYGIVNASSQLKIPPDAGDFRLLDRRVVAALNALPERNRFMKGLYAWVGFRTEFLPYTPQARTAGSSSFSARRLIRLALTGVTAFSNMPLRIWSGLGALVALGGLGYGAWIVLDHLIWGDQIPGWATLVVGLMFFGGIQMLSIGIIGEYVG
;
A
#
# COMPACT_ATOMS: atom_id res chain seq x y z
N THR A 1 19.64 -2.15 2.14
CA THR A 1 19.03 -2.99 3.20
C THR A 1 18.40 -2.15 4.30
N ARG A 2 19.10 -1.20 4.93
CA ARG A 2 18.52 -0.36 6.02
C ARG A 2 17.26 0.43 5.63
N ALA A 3 17.22 1.06 4.45
CA ALA A 3 16.03 1.78 3.97
C ALA A 3 14.81 0.89 3.75
N PHE A 4 15.01 -0.37 3.31
CA PHE A 4 13.94 -1.37 3.14
C PHE A 4 13.28 -1.70 4.47
N TYR A 5 14.09 -1.98 5.51
CA TYR A 5 13.57 -2.24 6.85
C TYR A 5 12.94 -0.99 7.48
N GLY A 6 13.44 0.21 7.17
CA GLY A 6 12.82 1.46 7.64
C GLY A 6 11.39 1.66 7.14
N ILE A 7 11.13 1.43 5.85
CA ILE A 7 9.80 1.58 5.25
C ILE A 7 8.85 0.48 5.75
N VAL A 8 9.32 -0.76 5.82
CA VAL A 8 8.50 -1.89 6.27
C VAL A 8 8.17 -1.80 7.78
N ASN A 9 9.11 -1.37 8.62
CA ASN A 9 8.87 -1.20 10.06
C ASN A 9 8.05 0.05 10.40
N ALA A 10 7.98 1.04 9.51
CA ALA A 10 7.09 2.19 9.68
C ALA A 10 5.64 1.89 9.27
N SER A 11 5.44 0.94 8.35
CA SER A 11 4.14 0.62 7.74
C SER A 11 3.46 -0.61 8.33
N SER A 12 4.21 -1.48 9.01
CA SER A 12 3.69 -2.70 9.64
C SER A 12 3.75 -2.60 11.17
N GLN A 13 2.67 -3.02 11.85
CA GLN A 13 2.66 -3.17 13.32
C GLN A 13 3.63 -4.26 13.82
N LEU A 14 4.24 -5.02 12.90
CA LEU A 14 5.17 -6.11 13.16
C LEU A 14 6.60 -5.70 12.82
N LYS A 15 7.43 -5.48 13.85
CA LYS A 15 8.85 -5.17 13.67
C LYS A 15 9.58 -6.36 13.06
N ILE A 16 9.97 -6.24 11.80
CA ILE A 16 10.80 -7.22 11.11
C ILE A 16 12.27 -6.91 11.42
N PRO A 17 13.03 -7.83 12.04
CA PRO A 17 14.43 -7.62 12.34
C PRO A 17 15.25 -7.42 11.05
N PRO A 18 16.05 -6.33 10.94
CA PRO A 18 16.98 -6.18 9.85
C PRO A 18 18.00 -7.33 9.84
N ASP A 19 18.37 -7.78 8.65
CA ASP A 19 19.40 -8.80 8.43
C ASP A 19 19.11 -10.20 9.01
N ALA A 20 17.83 -10.48 9.31
CA ALA A 20 17.38 -11.85 9.55
C ALA A 20 17.65 -12.74 8.33
N GLY A 21 18.66 -13.60 8.43
CA GLY A 21 18.94 -14.64 7.45
C GLY A 21 17.74 -15.57 7.26
N ASP A 22 17.63 -16.17 6.07
CA ASP A 22 16.64 -17.20 5.78
C ASP A 22 16.99 -18.55 6.43
N PHE A 23 18.18 -18.65 7.03
CA PHE A 23 18.64 -19.82 7.76
C PHE A 23 18.01 -19.86 9.15
N ARG A 24 17.11 -20.83 9.37
CA ARG A 24 16.27 -20.91 10.56
C ARG A 24 15.93 -22.37 10.89
N LEU A 25 15.73 -22.64 12.17
CA LEU A 25 15.15 -23.88 12.66
C LEU A 25 13.71 -23.59 13.09
N LEU A 26 12.76 -24.39 12.60
CA LEU A 26 11.33 -24.25 12.90
C LEU A 26 10.84 -25.52 13.59
N ASP A 27 10.14 -25.36 14.71
CA ASP A 27 9.41 -26.44 15.33
C ASP A 27 8.20 -26.83 14.44
N ARG A 28 7.82 -28.11 14.49
CA ARG A 28 6.69 -28.68 13.75
C ARG A 28 5.39 -27.91 13.98
N ARG A 29 5.18 -27.40 15.20
CA ARG A 29 4.01 -26.57 15.54
C ARG A 29 3.96 -25.26 14.73
N VAL A 30 5.12 -24.62 14.52
CA VAL A 30 5.25 -23.40 13.73
C VAL A 30 4.96 -23.67 12.26
N VAL A 31 5.50 -24.78 11.73
CA VAL A 31 5.26 -25.19 10.33
C VAL A 31 3.78 -25.48 10.08
N ALA A 32 3.10 -26.15 11.01
CA ALA A 32 1.68 -26.42 10.90
C ALA A 32 0.85 -25.12 10.86
N ALA A 33 1.16 -24.15 11.73
CA ALA A 33 0.50 -22.84 11.73
C ALA A 33 0.73 -22.07 10.42
N LEU A 34 1.96 -22.06 9.92
CA LEU A 34 2.29 -21.41 8.64
C LEU A 34 1.62 -22.08 7.43
N ASN A 35 1.31 -23.37 7.51
CA ASN A 35 0.62 -24.08 6.44
C ASN A 35 -0.90 -23.86 6.45
N ALA A 36 -1.48 -23.50 7.61
CA ALA A 36 -2.90 -23.16 7.73
C ALA A 36 -3.24 -21.76 7.21
N LEU A 37 -2.23 -20.96 6.89
CA LEU A 37 -2.37 -19.58 6.42
C LEU A 37 -2.91 -19.50 4.98
N PRO A 38 -4.00 -18.74 4.73
CA PRO A 38 -4.65 -18.62 3.41
C PRO A 38 -3.87 -17.77 2.39
N GLU A 39 -2.74 -17.16 2.78
CA GLU A 39 -1.98 -16.22 1.95
C GLU A 39 -1.34 -16.90 0.73
N ARG A 40 -1.77 -16.48 -0.47
CA ARG A 40 -1.20 -16.90 -1.76
C ARG A 40 0.21 -16.34 -2.00
N ASN A 41 0.46 -15.08 -1.62
CA ASN A 41 1.75 -14.41 -1.76
C ASN A 41 2.51 -14.44 -0.42
N ARG A 42 3.30 -15.50 -0.25
CA ARG A 42 4.00 -15.81 0.99
C ARG A 42 5.24 -14.93 1.22
N PHE A 43 5.06 -13.77 1.84
CA PHE A 43 6.17 -12.99 2.39
C PHE A 43 6.64 -13.61 3.72
N MET A 44 7.45 -14.66 3.64
CA MET A 44 7.89 -15.48 4.77
C MET A 44 8.47 -14.67 5.94
N LYS A 45 9.27 -13.63 5.67
CA LYS A 45 9.87 -12.80 6.73
C LYS A 45 8.83 -12.09 7.60
N GLY A 46 7.72 -11.67 7.01
CA GLY A 46 6.58 -11.10 7.73
C GLY A 46 5.75 -12.17 8.42
N LEU A 47 5.47 -13.28 7.72
CA LEU A 47 4.68 -14.38 8.28
C LEU A 47 5.34 -14.98 9.53
N TYR A 48 6.66 -15.15 9.55
CA TYR A 48 7.39 -15.60 10.74
C TYR A 48 7.24 -14.66 11.94
N ALA A 49 7.18 -13.35 11.70
CA ALA A 49 6.92 -12.38 12.75
C ALA A 49 5.45 -12.42 13.19
N TRP A 50 4.53 -12.71 12.27
CA TRP A 50 3.08 -12.74 12.52
C TRP A 50 2.62 -13.92 13.38
N VAL A 51 3.15 -15.13 13.17
CA VAL A 51 2.75 -16.32 13.95
C VAL A 51 3.14 -16.23 15.45
N GLY A 52 3.98 -15.28 15.86
CA GLY A 52 4.14 -14.90 17.27
C GLY A 52 4.79 -15.94 18.20
N PHE A 53 5.33 -17.04 17.67
CA PHE A 53 6.00 -18.06 18.49
C PHE A 53 7.30 -17.53 19.11
N ARG A 54 7.74 -18.20 20.19
CA ARG A 54 9.03 -17.90 20.85
C ARG A 54 10.16 -17.99 19.82
N THR A 55 10.86 -16.87 19.65
CA THR A 55 11.95 -16.72 18.68
C THR A 55 13.22 -16.34 19.42
N GLU A 56 14.31 -17.07 19.17
CA GLU A 56 15.65 -16.68 19.61
C GLU A 56 16.53 -16.41 18.40
N PHE A 57 17.39 -15.39 18.53
CA PHE A 57 18.28 -14.96 17.46
C PHE A 57 19.70 -15.43 17.79
N LEU A 58 20.26 -16.27 16.93
CA LEU A 58 21.66 -16.65 17.00
C LEU A 58 22.46 -15.70 16.09
N PRO A 59 23.26 -14.77 16.65
CA PRO A 59 24.08 -13.89 15.84
C PRO A 59 25.15 -14.73 15.13
N TYR A 60 25.22 -14.61 13.81
CA TYR A 60 26.29 -15.19 13.01
C TYR A 60 26.77 -14.17 11.98
N THR A 61 28.06 -14.19 11.68
CA THR A 61 28.65 -13.35 10.64
C THR A 61 28.81 -14.20 9.39
N PRO A 62 28.02 -13.98 8.32
CA PRO A 62 28.21 -14.71 7.08
C PRO A 62 29.58 -14.36 6.48
N GLN A 63 30.34 -15.38 6.08
CA GLN A 63 31.57 -15.18 5.31
C GLN A 63 31.25 -14.65 3.91
N ALA A 64 32.20 -13.91 3.32
CA ALA A 64 32.09 -13.45 1.95
C ALA A 64 31.93 -14.65 1.00
N ARG A 65 30.95 -14.57 0.10
CA ARG A 65 30.67 -15.64 -0.86
C ARG A 65 31.88 -15.82 -1.77
N THR A 66 32.43 -17.03 -1.84
CA THR A 66 33.59 -17.37 -2.68
C THR A 66 33.23 -17.61 -4.14
N ALA A 67 31.97 -17.99 -4.44
CA ALA A 67 31.48 -18.17 -5.80
C ALA A 67 29.94 -18.00 -5.89
N GLY A 68 29.45 -17.64 -7.08
CA GLY A 68 28.04 -17.50 -7.41
C GLY A 68 27.53 -16.05 -7.43
N SER A 69 26.52 -15.79 -8.26
CA SER A 69 25.85 -14.48 -8.32
C SER A 69 24.71 -14.39 -7.30
N SER A 70 24.47 -13.19 -6.77
CA SER A 70 23.33 -12.95 -5.87
C SER A 70 22.01 -13.21 -6.59
N SER A 71 21.18 -14.12 -6.06
CA SER A 71 19.77 -14.28 -6.50
C SER A 71 18.88 -13.10 -6.08
N PHE A 72 19.39 -12.25 -5.17
CA PHE A 72 18.78 -11.02 -4.71
C PHE A 72 19.26 -9.85 -5.57
N SER A 73 18.53 -9.59 -6.66
CA SER A 73 18.69 -8.34 -7.40
C SER A 73 17.96 -7.21 -6.67
N ALA A 74 18.50 -5.98 -6.73
CA ALA A 74 17.85 -4.79 -6.14
C ALA A 74 16.40 -4.63 -6.62
N ARG A 75 16.10 -4.99 -7.87
CA ARG A 75 14.74 -5.00 -8.43
C ARG A 75 13.82 -6.00 -7.75
N ARG A 76 14.32 -7.18 -7.38
CA ARG A 76 13.54 -8.23 -6.68
C ARG A 76 13.27 -7.83 -5.23
N LEU A 77 14.21 -7.13 -4.59
CA LEU A 77 14.02 -6.53 -3.26
C LEU A 77 12.96 -5.43 -3.26
N ILE A 78 12.98 -4.54 -4.26
CA ILE A 78 11.95 -3.49 -4.42
C ILE A 78 10.57 -4.12 -4.64
N ARG A 79 10.48 -5.15 -5.50
CA ARG A 79 9.23 -5.88 -5.72
C ARG A 79 8.71 -6.54 -4.44
N LEU A 80 9.59 -7.18 -3.67
CA LEU A 80 9.26 -7.80 -2.40
C LEU A 80 8.78 -6.76 -1.37
N ALA A 81 9.40 -5.57 -1.34
CA ALA A 81 9.00 -4.46 -0.49
C ALA A 81 7.59 -3.97 -0.85
N LEU A 82 7.34 -3.77 -2.14
CA LEU A 82 6.04 -3.37 -2.65
C LEU A 82 4.98 -4.41 -2.27
N THR A 83 5.25 -5.71 -2.49
CA THR A 83 4.35 -6.78 -2.07
C THR A 83 4.10 -6.80 -0.56
N GLY A 84 5.14 -6.57 0.26
CA GLY A 84 4.99 -6.49 1.72
C GLY A 84 4.16 -5.28 2.16
N VAL A 85 4.40 -4.10 1.60
CA VAL A 85 3.63 -2.89 1.91
C VAL A 85 2.18 -3.03 1.46
N THR A 86 1.92 -3.62 0.28
CA THR A 86 0.55 -3.82 -0.22
C THR A 86 -0.19 -4.95 0.49
N ALA A 87 0.50 -5.98 0.97
CA ALA A 87 -0.13 -7.13 1.62
C ALA A 87 -0.43 -6.90 3.10
N PHE A 88 0.24 -5.94 3.75
CA PHE A 88 0.13 -5.70 5.19
C PHE A 88 -0.23 -4.26 5.55
N SER A 89 -0.57 -3.40 4.59
CA SER A 89 -0.90 -2.01 4.87
C SER A 89 -1.95 -1.42 3.94
N ASN A 90 -2.96 -0.78 4.54
CA ASN A 90 -3.98 0.03 3.84
C ASN A 90 -3.44 1.42 3.44
N MET A 91 -2.15 1.68 3.64
CA MET A 91 -1.51 2.96 3.38
C MET A 91 -1.56 3.40 1.90
N PRO A 92 -1.26 2.56 0.89
CA PRO A 92 -1.35 2.97 -0.52
C PRO A 92 -2.78 3.42 -0.88
N LEU A 93 -3.73 2.76 -0.24
CA LEU A 93 -5.14 2.88 -0.53
C LEU A 93 -5.76 4.10 0.18
N ARG A 94 -5.30 4.42 1.39
CA ARG A 94 -5.56 5.70 2.06
C ARG A 94 -5.00 6.90 1.31
N ILE A 95 -3.81 6.78 0.70
CA ILE A 95 -3.23 7.85 -0.12
C ILE A 95 -4.10 8.12 -1.35
N TRP A 96 -4.52 7.07 -2.06
CA TRP A 96 -5.43 7.21 -3.21
C TRP A 96 -6.79 7.76 -2.83
N SER A 97 -7.34 7.35 -1.68
CA SER A 97 -8.59 7.90 -1.15
C SER A 97 -8.45 9.39 -0.81
N GLY A 98 -7.33 9.80 -0.20
CA GLY A 98 -7.04 11.20 0.09
C GLY A 98 -6.85 12.06 -1.17
N LEU A 99 -6.16 11.53 -2.19
CA LEU A 99 -6.04 12.19 -3.50
C LEU A 99 -7.40 12.31 -4.19
N GLY A 100 -8.23 11.26 -4.17
CA GLY A 100 -9.59 11.28 -4.70
C GLY A 100 -10.46 12.34 -4.01
N ALA A 101 -10.35 12.47 -2.68
CA ALA A 101 -11.04 13.50 -1.91
C ALA A 101 -10.59 14.93 -2.27
N LEU A 102 -9.28 15.14 -2.46
CA LEU A 102 -8.72 16.42 -2.91
C LEU A 102 -9.23 16.82 -4.31
N VAL A 103 -9.25 15.87 -5.25
CA VAL A 103 -9.77 16.09 -6.60
C VAL A 103 -11.27 16.37 -6.57
N ALA A 104 -12.03 15.64 -5.75
CA ALA A 104 -13.47 15.87 -5.58
C ALA A 104 -13.76 17.26 -4.99
N LEU A 105 -12.99 17.71 -3.99
CA LEU A 105 -13.09 19.06 -3.42
C LEU A 105 -12.74 20.14 -4.45
N GLY A 106 -11.67 19.95 -5.22
CA GLY A 106 -11.31 20.85 -6.31
C GLY A 106 -12.39 20.94 -7.38
N GLY A 107 -13.00 19.81 -7.73
CA GLY A 107 -14.11 19.76 -8.68
C GLY A 107 -15.38 20.43 -8.17
N LEU A 108 -15.73 20.23 -6.90
CA LEU A 108 -16.83 20.95 -6.24
C LEU A 108 -16.58 22.46 -6.20
N GLY A 109 -15.37 22.88 -5.89
CA GLY A 109 -15.00 24.30 -5.88
C GLY A 109 -15.10 24.95 -7.26
N TYR A 110 -14.62 24.26 -8.29
CA TYR A 110 -14.72 24.73 -9.68
C TYR A 110 -16.18 24.75 -10.18
N GLY A 111 -16.97 23.73 -9.84
CA GLY A 111 -18.41 23.70 -10.13
C GLY A 111 -19.17 24.85 -9.44
N ALA A 112 -18.88 25.13 -8.17
CA ALA A 112 -19.47 26.26 -7.45
C ALA A 112 -19.09 27.60 -8.06
N TRP A 113 -17.84 27.75 -8.51
CA TRP A 113 -17.38 28.94 -9.21
C TRP A 113 -18.13 29.17 -10.53
N ILE A 114 -18.34 28.12 -11.34
CA ILE A 114 -19.13 28.20 -12.58
C ILE A 114 -20.59 28.59 -12.30
N VAL A 115 -21.20 28.05 -11.26
CA VAL A 115 -22.59 28.41 -10.89
C VAL A 115 -22.67 29.87 -10.46
N LEU A 116 -21.69 30.37 -9.71
CA LEU A 116 -21.60 31.78 -9.33
C LEU A 116 -21.37 32.70 -10.54
N ASP A 117 -20.47 32.32 -11.44
CA ASP A 117 -20.16 33.04 -12.67
C ASP A 117 -21.41 33.17 -13.57
N HIS A 118 -22.15 32.06 -13.72
CA HIS A 118 -23.43 32.03 -14.42
C HIS A 118 -24.46 32.98 -13.81
N LEU A 119 -24.57 33.02 -12.47
CA LEU A 119 -25.56 33.84 -11.78
C LEU A 119 -25.28 35.34 -11.88
N ILE A 120 -24.00 35.73 -11.96
CA ILE A 120 -23.56 37.13 -11.94
C ILE A 120 -23.48 37.72 -13.35
N TRP A 121 -22.89 36.98 -14.30
CA TRP A 121 -22.59 37.49 -15.65
C TRP A 121 -23.42 36.87 -16.76
N GLY A 122 -24.12 35.76 -16.50
CA GLY A 122 -24.85 35.00 -17.51
C GLY A 122 -23.92 34.21 -18.45
N ASP A 123 -24.39 33.05 -18.93
CA ASP A 123 -23.58 32.19 -19.81
C ASP A 123 -23.28 32.84 -21.16
N GLN A 124 -22.01 32.89 -21.55
CA GLN A 124 -21.61 33.17 -22.95
C GLN A 124 -21.92 32.01 -23.90
N ILE A 125 -22.04 30.78 -23.38
CA ILE A 125 -22.27 29.55 -24.14
C ILE A 125 -23.39 28.76 -23.46
N PRO A 126 -24.58 28.62 -24.09
CA PRO A 126 -25.69 27.89 -23.50
C PRO A 126 -25.32 26.43 -23.20
N GLY A 127 -25.60 25.98 -21.98
CA GLY A 127 -25.46 24.58 -21.57
C GLY A 127 -24.06 24.16 -21.13
N TRP A 128 -23.06 25.04 -21.23
CA TRP A 128 -21.69 24.79 -20.75
C TRP A 128 -21.67 24.54 -19.24
N ALA A 129 -22.33 25.42 -18.48
CA ALA A 129 -22.37 25.32 -17.02
C ALA A 129 -22.98 23.99 -16.55
N THR A 130 -24.12 23.58 -17.13
CA THR A 130 -24.78 22.31 -16.83
C THR A 130 -23.93 21.09 -17.19
N LEU A 131 -23.20 21.13 -18.31
CA LEU A 131 -22.33 20.04 -18.75
C LEU A 131 -21.15 19.85 -17.79
N VAL A 132 -20.45 20.95 -17.47
CA VAL A 132 -19.26 20.90 -16.61
C VAL A 132 -19.63 20.52 -15.18
N VAL A 133 -20.69 21.12 -14.63
CA VAL A 133 -21.17 20.79 -13.28
C VAL A 133 -21.61 19.32 -13.20
N GLY A 134 -22.34 18.82 -14.20
CA GLY A 134 -22.71 17.41 -14.29
C GLY A 134 -21.49 16.48 -14.33
N LEU A 135 -20.51 16.78 -15.19
CA LEU A 135 -19.29 15.97 -15.32
C LEU A 135 -18.49 15.93 -14.00
N MET A 136 -18.36 17.08 -13.33
CA MET A 136 -17.64 17.18 -12.05
C MET A 136 -18.37 16.47 -10.91
N PHE A 137 -19.70 16.56 -10.87
CA PHE A 137 -20.52 15.86 -9.88
C PHE A 137 -20.38 14.33 -10.01
N PHE A 138 -20.53 13.80 -11.22
CA PHE A 138 -20.37 12.36 -11.47
C PHE A 138 -18.92 11.91 -11.25
N GLY A 139 -17.93 12.70 -11.66
CA GLY A 139 -16.51 12.42 -11.40
C GLY A 139 -16.18 12.38 -9.90
N GLY A 140 -16.74 13.30 -9.11
CA GLY A 140 -16.59 13.32 -7.66
C GLY A 140 -17.17 12.07 -7.00
N ILE A 141 -18.39 11.67 -7.36
CA ILE A 141 -19.03 10.45 -6.86
C ILE A 141 -18.22 9.20 -7.20
N GLN A 142 -17.67 9.11 -8.41
CA GLN A 142 -16.84 7.98 -8.83
C GLN A 142 -15.56 7.87 -7.98
N MET A 143 -14.85 8.98 -7.76
CA MET A 143 -13.66 9.00 -6.91
C MET A 143 -13.96 8.59 -5.46
N LEU A 144 -15.07 9.09 -4.92
CA LEU A 144 -15.53 8.74 -3.56
C LEU A 144 -15.86 7.24 -3.46
N SER A 145 -16.56 6.70 -4.45
CA SER A 145 -16.93 5.28 -4.52
C SER A 145 -15.70 4.37 -4.59
N ILE A 146 -14.70 4.72 -5.40
CA ILE A 146 -13.43 3.97 -5.50
C ILE A 146 -12.67 4.02 -4.17
N GLY A 147 -12.66 5.16 -3.48
CA GLY A 147 -12.06 5.28 -2.15
C GLY A 147 -12.70 4.34 -1.11
N ILE A 148 -14.04 4.29 -1.07
CA ILE A 148 -14.79 3.39 -0.17
C ILE A 148 -14.53 1.92 -0.51
N ILE A 149 -14.59 1.54 -1.78
CA ILE A 149 -14.28 0.17 -2.22
C ILE A 149 -12.86 -0.19 -1.82
N GLY A 150 -11.93 0.75 -1.97
CA GLY A 150 -10.57 0.57 -1.51
C GLY A 150 -10.52 0.22 -0.02
N GLU A 151 -11.11 1.05 0.84
CA GLU A 151 -11.02 0.88 2.30
C GLU A 151 -11.70 -0.42 2.76
N TYR A 152 -12.66 -0.94 1.99
CA TYR A 152 -13.33 -2.21 2.28
C TYR A 152 -12.57 -3.44 1.80
N VAL A 153 -11.79 -3.32 0.71
CA VAL A 153 -11.00 -4.42 0.13
C VAL A 153 -9.63 -4.55 0.82
N GLY A 154 -9.08 -3.47 1.37
CA GLY A 154 -7.84 -3.46 2.15
C GLY A 154 -8.08 -3.84 3.61
#